data_AF-A0A353ZP24-F1
#
_entry.id   AF-A0A353ZP24-F1
#
_cell.length_a   1.000
_cell.length_b   1.000
_cell.length_c   1.000
_cell.angle_alpha   90.00
_cell.angle_beta   90.00
_cell.angle_gamma   90.00
#
_symmetry.space_group_name_H-M   'P 1'
#
loop_
_entity.id
_entity.type
_entity.pdbx_description
1 polymer ?
#
loop_
_entity_poly.entity_id
_entity_poly.type
_entity_poly.pdbx_seq_one_letter_code
_entity_poly.pdbx_strand_id
1 'polypeptide(L)' 'LIVGGGQAGLAVSYWLGRAGVEHQVLERRASLGGGWQDRWDAFCLNTPNISLMLPGMPYAGPDP' A
#
# COMPACT_ATOMS: atom_id res chain seq x y z
N LEU A 1 -11.09 -5.25 -12.16
CA LEU A 1 -11.71 -4.70 -10.92
C LEU A 1 -10.87 -5.15 -9.73
N ILE A 2 -10.47 -4.23 -8.85
CA ILE A 2 -9.71 -4.50 -7.62
C ILE A 2 -10.59 -4.10 -6.44
N VAL A 3 -10.69 -4.97 -5.43
CA VAL A 3 -11.44 -4.71 -4.20
C VAL A 3 -10.46 -4.50 -3.05
N GLY A 4 -10.53 -3.32 -2.42
CA GLY A 4 -9.65 -2.87 -1.35
C GLY A 4 -8.55 -1.92 -1.84
N GLY A 5 -8.47 -0.74 -1.22
CA GLY A 5 -7.46 0.32 -1.41
C GLY A 5 -6.36 0.30 -0.35
N GLY A 6 -6.05 -0.89 0.19
CA GLY A 6 -4.88 -1.13 1.04
C GLY A 6 -3.61 -1.40 0.22
N GLN A 7 -2.51 -1.71 0.91
CA GLN A 7 -1.19 -1.95 0.29
C GLN A 7 -1.23 -2.92 -0.90
N ALA A 8 -1.96 -4.04 -0.78
CA ALA A 8 -2.04 -5.05 -1.82
C ALA A 8 -2.79 -4.54 -3.06
N GLY A 9 -3.95 -3.88 -2.87
CA GLY A 9 -4.73 -3.35 -3.97
C GLY A 9 -4.02 -2.22 -4.72
N LEU A 10 -3.31 -1.35 -4.00
CA LEU A 10 -2.51 -0.28 -4.59
C LEU A 10 -1.29 -0.83 -5.35
N ALA A 11 -0.60 -1.84 -4.82
CA ALA A 11 0.51 -2.49 -5.51
C ALA A 11 0.06 -3.16 -6.81
N VAL A 12 -1.09 -3.84 -6.80
CA VAL A 12 -1.68 -4.43 -8.03
C VAL A 12 -2.07 -3.34 -9.02
N SER A 13 -2.74 -2.28 -8.56
CA SER A 13 -3.14 -1.15 -9.40
C SER A 13 -1.95 -0.50 -10.10
N TYR A 14 -0.84 -0.30 -9.39
CA TYR A 14 0.40 0.23 -9.96
C TYR A 14 0.90 -0.61 -11.15
N TRP A 15 0.99 -1.93 -10.98
CA TRP A 15 1.51 -2.81 -12.03
C TRP A 15 0.54 -2.95 -13.21
N LEU A 16 -0.77 -3.00 -12.96
CA LEU A 16 -1.76 -2.98 -14.04
C LEU A 16 -1.70 -1.67 -14.84
N GLY A 17 -1.53 -0.53 -14.16
CA GLY A 17 -1.34 0.76 -14.81
C GLY A 17 -0.11 0.78 -15.72
N ARG A 18 1.03 0.24 -15.25
CA ARG A 18 2.23 0.09 -16.09
C ARG A 18 2.06 -0.87 -17.27
N ALA A 19 1.22 -1.88 -17.12
CA ALA A 19 0.90 -2.82 -18.19
C ALA A 19 -0.14 -2.28 -19.18
N GLY A 20 -0.66 -1.05 -18.98
CA GLY A 20 -1.71 -0.48 -19.82
C GLY A 20 -3.08 -1.17 -19.65
N VAL A 21 -3.28 -1.91 -18.55
CA VAL A 21 -4.52 -2.62 -18.27
C VAL A 21 -5.46 -1.69 -17.52
N GLU A 22 -6.59 -1.37 -18.14
CA GLU A 22 -7.62 -0.54 -17.52
C GLU A 22 -8.27 -1.27 -16.34
N HIS A 23 -8.39 -0.59 -15.20
CA HIS A 23 -8.96 -1.17 -13.99
C HIS A 23 -9.51 -0.08 -13.07
N GLN A 24 -10.35 -0.50 -12.12
CA GLN A 24 -10.91 0.34 -11.07
C GLN A 24 -10.59 -0.27 -9.71
N VAL A 25 -10.30 0.58 -8.73
CA VAL A 25 -10.10 0.19 -7.33
C VAL A 25 -11.31 0.64 -6.54
N LEU A 26 -11.97 -0.29 -5.87
CA LEU A 26 -13.09 0.00 -4.97
C LEU A 26 -12.63 -0.15 -3.52
N GLU A 27 -12.69 0.94 -2.76
CA GLU A 27 -12.43 0.97 -1.33
C GLU A 27 -13.69 1.44 -0.60
N ARG A 28 -14.00 0.77 0.52
CA ARG A 28 -15.14 1.13 1.37
C ARG A 28 -14.83 2.33 2.25
N ARG A 29 -13.57 2.49 2.64
CA ARG A 29 -13.08 3.57 3.52
C ARG A 29 -12.93 4.88 2.75
N ALA A 30 -13.05 6.00 3.48
CA ALA A 30 -12.85 7.33 2.91
C ALA A 30 -11.39 7.62 2.52
N SER A 31 -10.43 6.94 3.15
CA SER A 31 -9.01 7.05 2.88
C SER A 31 -8.40 5.70 2.49
N LEU A 32 -7.37 5.76 1.64
CA LEU A 32 -6.52 4.63 1.29
C LEU A 32 -5.66 4.18 2.48
N GLY A 33 -5.04 3.01 2.37
CA GLY A 33 -4.18 2.45 3.42
C GLY A 33 -4.82 1.26 4.16
N GLY A 34 -6.09 0.96 3.93
CA GLY A 34 -6.73 -0.24 4.49
C GLY A 34 -6.76 -0.20 6.02
N GLY A 35 -6.22 -1.21 6.69
CA GLY A 35 -6.27 -1.34 8.15
C GLY A 35 -5.20 -0.56 8.91
N TRP A 36 -4.30 0.17 8.24
CA TRP A 36 -3.23 0.93 8.90
C TRP A 36 -3.77 2.01 9.83
N GLN A 37 -4.86 2.68 9.44
CA GLN A 37 -5.52 3.69 10.27
C GLN A 37 -6.24 3.16 11.51
N ASP A 38 -6.36 1.84 11.68
CA ASP A 38 -7.00 1.23 12.86
C ASP A 38 -5.97 0.77 13.90
N ARG A 39 -4.68 1.04 13.68
CA ARG A 39 -3.62 0.64 14.59
C ARG A 39 -3.51 1.62 15.75
N TRP A 40 -2.99 1.14 16.88
CA TRP A 40 -2.77 1.95 18.07
C TRP A 40 -1.54 2.86 17.90
N ASP A 41 -1.46 3.94 18.68
CA ASP A 41 -0.44 4.99 18.52
C ASP A 41 1.01 4.47 18.60
N ALA A 42 1.26 3.47 19.45
CA ALA A 42 2.56 2.83 19.62
C ALA A 42 2.80 1.62 18.70
N PHE A 43 2.00 1.45 17.65
CA PHE A 43 2.15 0.34 16.72
C PHE A 43 3.44 0.51 15.90
N CYS A 44 4.30 -0.51 15.94
CA CYS A 44 5.48 -0.62 15.08
C CYS A 44 5.49 -1.99 14.40
N LEU A 45 6.10 -2.05 13.22
CA LEU A 45 6.32 -3.31 12.52
C LEU A 45 7.55 -4.02 13.08
N ASN A 46 7.50 -5.35 13.08
CA ASN A 46 8.63 -6.20 13.48
C ASN A 46 9.56 -6.54 12.30
N THR A 47 9.32 -5.92 11.13
CA THR A 47 10.09 -6.08 9.90
C THR A 47 10.76 -4.75 9.55
N PRO A 48 11.99 -4.77 9.00
CA PRO A 48 12.67 -3.57 8.52
C PRO A 48 11.83 -2.78 7.50
N ASN A 49 11.87 -1.45 7.54
CA ASN A 49 11.21 -0.52 6.62
C ASN A 49 11.56 -0.81 5.15
N ILE A 50 12.81 -1.20 4.87
CA ILE A 50 13.23 -1.56 3.51
C ILE A 50 12.46 -2.78 2.96
N SER A 51 11.91 -3.63 3.83
CA SER A 51 11.11 -4.79 3.41
C SER A 51 9.65 -4.46 3.09
N LEU A 52 9.21 -3.22 3.34
CA LEU A 52 7.81 -2.79 3.27
C LEU A 52 7.52 -1.81 2.14
N MET A 53 8.49 -1.63 1.23
CA MET A 53 8.40 -0.68 0.13
C MET A 53 7.23 -1.01 -0.83
N LEU A 54 6.58 0.03 -1.34
CA LEU A 54 5.65 -0.10 -2.45
C LEU A 54 6.36 0.11 -3.80
N PRO A 55 5.84 -0.48 -4.89
CA PRO A 55 6.36 -0.22 -6.22
C PRO A 55 6.41 1.29 -6.55
N GLY A 56 7.57 1.78 -6.99
CA GLY A 56 7.77 3.22 -7.26
C GLY A 56 7.97 4.10 -6.03
N MET A 57 7.98 3.53 -4.82
CA MET A 57 8.21 4.23 -3.55
C MET A 57 9.38 3.57 -2.79
N PRO A 58 10.63 3.76 -3.24
CA PRO A 58 11.79 3.24 -2.54
C PRO A 58 11.93 3.91 -1.18
N TYR A 59 12.35 3.14 -0.18
CA TYR A 59 12.67 3.65 1.14
C TYR A 59 14.06 4.31 1.13
N ALA A 60 14.12 5.57 1.57
CA ALA A 60 15.36 6.38 1.61
C ALA A 60 15.70 6.85 3.03
N GLY A 61 15.05 6.29 4.05
CA GLY A 61 15.28 6.66 5.44
C GLY A 61 16.54 5.99 6.03
N PRO A 62 17.05 6.51 7.16
CA PRO A 62 18.22 5.96 7.83
C PRO A 62 17.89 4.73 8.70
N ASP A 63 16.62 4.53 9.08
CA ASP A 63 16.20 3.42 9.93
C ASP A 63 16.05 2.13 9.11
N PRO A 64 16.33 0.94 9.69
CA PRO A 64 16.22 -0.33 8.97
C PRO A 64 14.81 -0.59 8.43
#